data_AF-E7RKM7-F1
#
_entry.id   AF-E7RKM7-F1
#
_cell.length_a   1.000
_cell.length_b   1.000
_cell.length_c   1.000
_cell.angle_alpha   90.00
_cell.angle_beta   90.00
_cell.angle_gamma   90.00
#
_symmetry.space_group_name_H-M   'P 1'
#
loop_
_entity.id
_entity.type
_entity.pdbx_description
1 polymer ?
#
loop_
_entity_poly.entity_id
_entity_poly.type
_entity_poly.pdbx_seq_one_letter_code
_entity_poly.pdbx_strand_id
1 'polypeptide(L)'
;MQERSTRSMREAILFFGALSFFAVSTFFSFYEGSRLEDVSWEWPYSAIFTNWLNGGVESAGDILTIDYLIYAAKFAPLFPVIMFVSSFILLLQLASWIFRKNKIALSVFYLVCGVGLFVMSGVFISSPTAGLQIFSWIFFVCGVVLVVFGVTSLVKERKGVV
;
A
#
# COMPACT_ATOMS: atom_id res chain seq x y z
N MET A 1 -24.20 -20.51 16.23
CA MET A 1 -24.64 -19.36 15.40
C MET A 1 -24.01 -18.04 15.86
N GLN A 2 -23.91 -17.78 17.16
CA GLN A 2 -23.37 -16.54 17.73
C GLN A 2 -21.91 -16.23 17.30
N GLU A 3 -21.02 -17.22 17.26
CA GLU A 3 -19.62 -17.02 16.84
C GLU A 3 -19.44 -16.64 15.35
N ARG A 4 -20.32 -17.14 14.47
CA ARG A 4 -20.28 -16.79 13.04
C ARG A 4 -20.73 -15.34 12.82
N SER A 5 -21.72 -14.89 13.59
CA SER A 5 -22.23 -13.52 13.55
C SER A 5 -21.19 -12.51 14.06
N THR A 6 -20.55 -12.79 15.20
CA THR A 6 -19.52 -11.90 15.76
C THR A 6 -18.29 -11.78 14.85
N ARG A 7 -17.87 -12.88 14.21
CA ARG A 7 -16.78 -12.84 13.22
C ARG A 7 -17.13 -11.97 12.01
N SER A 8 -18.32 -12.12 11.46
CA SER A 8 -18.78 -11.33 10.31
C SER A 8 -18.86 -9.84 10.65
N MET A 9 -19.33 -9.50 11.86
CA MET A 9 -19.41 -8.12 12.32
C MET A 9 -18.03 -7.48 12.46
N ARG A 10 -17.04 -8.19 13.03
CA ARG A 10 -15.66 -7.70 13.12
C ARG A 10 -15.03 -7.48 11.74
N GLU A 11 -15.23 -8.42 10.81
CA GLU A 11 -14.75 -8.28 9.43
C GLU A 11 -15.37 -7.07 8.73
N ALA A 12 -16.65 -6.78 8.96
CA ALA A 12 -17.32 -5.60 8.41
C ALA A 12 -16.80 -4.30 9.04
N ILE A 13 -16.65 -4.24 10.37
CA ILE A 13 -16.11 -3.06 11.07
C ILE A 13 -14.69 -2.73 10.58
N LEU A 14 -13.82 -3.74 10.45
CA LEU A 14 -12.48 -3.55 9.93
C LEU A 14 -12.50 -3.06 8.48
N PHE A 15 -13.37 -3.61 7.63
CA PHE A 15 -13.49 -3.20 6.25
C PHE A 15 -13.96 -1.75 6.11
N PHE A 16 -15.07 -1.38 6.74
CA PHE A 16 -15.59 -0.02 6.68
C PHE A 16 -14.66 0.99 7.34
N GLY A 17 -14.06 0.63 8.47
CA GLY A 17 -13.04 1.46 9.13
C GLY A 17 -11.85 1.72 8.20
N ALA A 18 -11.25 0.66 7.65
CA ALA A 18 -10.13 0.80 6.71
C ALA A 18 -10.52 1.60 5.46
N LEU A 19 -11.74 1.41 4.92
CA LEU A 19 -12.24 2.17 3.79
C LEU A 19 -12.37 3.67 4.09
N SER A 20 -12.90 4.03 5.27
CA SER A 20 -12.98 5.42 5.71
C SER A 20 -11.60 6.05 5.86
N PHE A 21 -10.66 5.36 6.54
CA PHE A 21 -9.29 5.84 6.68
C PHE A 21 -8.60 5.97 5.32
N PHE A 22 -8.81 5.04 4.40
CA PHE A 22 -8.27 5.10 3.04
C PHE A 22 -8.80 6.32 2.28
N ALA A 23 -10.10 6.57 2.30
CA ALA A 23 -10.70 7.71 1.60
C ALA A 23 -10.21 9.05 2.15
N VAL A 24 -10.21 9.20 3.48
CA VAL A 24 -9.76 10.43 4.14
C VAL A 24 -8.27 10.68 3.91
N SER A 25 -7.43 9.65 4.09
CA SER A 25 -5.99 9.79 3.85
C SER A 25 -5.64 10.03 2.39
N THR A 26 -6.38 9.45 1.44
CA THR A 26 -6.23 9.76 0.01
C THR A 26 -6.48 11.24 -0.25
N PHE A 27 -7.58 11.79 0.28
CA PHE A 27 -7.91 13.21 0.13
C PHE A 27 -6.79 14.12 0.67
N PHE A 28 -6.33 13.87 1.90
CA PHE A 28 -5.24 14.65 2.48
C PHE A 28 -3.89 14.44 1.79
N SER A 29 -3.62 13.24 1.25
CA SER A 29 -2.40 12.99 0.48
C SER A 29 -2.39 13.79 -0.83
N PHE A 30 -3.54 13.91 -1.50
CA PHE A 30 -3.65 14.79 -2.66
C PHE A 30 -3.50 16.26 -2.29
N TYR A 31 -4.11 16.71 -1.19
CA TYR A 31 -4.00 18.09 -0.73
C TYR A 31 -2.56 18.48 -0.37
N GLU A 32 -1.85 17.66 0.42
CA GLU A 32 -0.44 17.90 0.73
C GLU A 32 0.45 17.76 -0.51
N GLY A 33 0.06 16.85 -1.41
CA GLY A 33 0.76 16.55 -2.65
C GLY A 33 0.66 17.66 -3.70
N SER A 34 -0.44 18.43 -3.73
CA SER A 34 -0.65 19.48 -4.73
C SER A 34 0.36 20.63 -4.62
N ARG A 35 1.07 20.73 -3.49
CA ARG A 35 2.23 21.62 -3.32
C ARG A 35 3.33 21.41 -4.37
N LEU A 36 3.31 20.27 -5.07
CA LEU A 36 4.18 20.03 -6.23
C LEU A 36 4.04 21.12 -7.30
N GLU A 37 2.86 21.71 -7.47
CA GLU A 37 2.61 22.81 -8.41
C GLU A 37 3.50 24.03 -8.13
N ASP A 38 3.79 24.31 -6.85
CA ASP A 38 4.57 25.46 -6.41
C ASP A 38 6.09 25.21 -6.40
N VAL A 39 6.52 23.95 -6.62
CA VAL A 39 7.92 23.52 -6.47
C VAL A 39 8.46 22.97 -7.78
N SER A 40 8.70 23.87 -8.74
CA SER A 40 9.05 23.50 -10.11
C SER A 40 10.35 22.72 -10.27
N TRP A 41 11.32 22.89 -9.38
CA TRP A 41 12.56 22.10 -9.42
C TRP A 41 12.34 20.62 -9.08
N GLU A 42 11.22 20.25 -8.45
CA GLU A 42 10.87 18.85 -8.13
C GLU A 42 10.14 18.14 -9.28
N TRP A 43 9.67 18.86 -10.30
CA TRP A 43 8.91 18.27 -11.40
C TRP A 43 9.63 17.12 -12.12
N PRO A 44 10.96 17.19 -12.41
CA PRO A 44 11.66 16.07 -13.05
C PRO A 44 11.68 14.79 -12.21
N TYR A 45 11.56 14.91 -10.88
CA TYR A 45 11.69 13.78 -9.95
C TYR A 45 10.36 13.29 -9.42
N SER A 46 9.36 14.16 -9.31
CA SER A 46 8.12 13.90 -8.60
C SER A 46 6.89 13.89 -9.52
N ALA A 47 6.94 14.53 -10.69
CA ALA A 47 5.90 14.45 -11.73
C ALA A 47 6.13 13.25 -12.68
N ILE A 48 6.30 12.05 -12.13
CA ILE A 48 6.72 10.86 -12.87
C ILE A 48 5.71 10.49 -13.97
N PHE A 49 4.42 10.44 -13.62
CA PHE A 49 3.37 10.07 -14.57
C PHE A 49 3.17 11.14 -15.62
N THR A 50 3.22 12.42 -15.25
CA THR A 50 3.16 13.53 -16.20
C THR A 50 4.32 13.49 -17.18
N ASN A 51 5.56 13.31 -16.69
CA ASN A 51 6.73 13.21 -17.57
C ASN A 51 6.63 11.99 -18.52
N TRP A 52 6.05 10.88 -18.07
CA TRP A 52 5.91 9.68 -18.89
C TRP A 52 4.79 9.79 -19.93
N LEU A 53 3.65 10.39 -19.58
CA LEU A 53 2.45 10.45 -20.42
C LEU A 53 2.40 11.70 -21.30
N ASN A 54 2.83 12.85 -20.77
CA ASN A 54 2.74 14.15 -21.42
C ASN A 54 4.11 14.63 -21.96
N GLY A 55 5.20 13.88 -21.71
CA GLY A 55 6.53 14.19 -22.24
C GLY A 55 7.28 15.29 -21.48
N GLY A 56 6.76 15.76 -20.36
CA GLY A 56 7.36 16.81 -19.55
C GLY A 56 6.31 17.63 -18.80
N VAL A 57 6.77 18.52 -17.91
CA VAL A 57 5.92 19.54 -17.27
C VAL A 57 6.34 20.91 -17.79
N GLU A 58 5.47 21.57 -18.56
CA GLU A 58 5.71 22.95 -19.03
C GLU A 58 5.07 23.97 -18.09
N SER A 59 3.93 23.61 -17.48
CA SER A 59 3.20 24.41 -16.52
C SER A 59 2.65 23.57 -15.36
N ALA A 60 2.35 24.21 -14.23
CA ALA A 60 1.77 23.54 -13.07
C ALA A 60 0.44 22.82 -13.39
N GLY A 61 -0.35 23.37 -14.33
CA GLY A 61 -1.63 22.79 -14.74
C GLY A 61 -1.51 21.48 -15.53
N ASP A 62 -0.31 21.15 -16.02
CA ASP A 62 -0.06 19.90 -16.75
C ASP A 62 0.13 18.70 -15.80
N ILE A 63 0.38 18.98 -14.52
CA ILE A 63 0.71 17.96 -13.52
C ILE A 63 -0.52 17.13 -13.21
N LEU A 64 -0.41 15.82 -13.45
CA LEU A 64 -1.45 14.86 -13.14
C LEU A 64 -1.60 14.71 -11.62
N THR A 65 -2.85 14.65 -11.15
CA THR A 65 -3.17 14.50 -9.72
C THR A 65 -2.51 13.27 -9.07
N ILE A 66 -2.22 12.22 -9.85
CA ILE A 66 -1.53 11.03 -9.35
C ILE A 66 -0.09 11.33 -8.90
N ASP A 67 0.57 12.32 -9.52
CA ASP A 67 1.93 12.75 -9.15
C ASP A 67 1.95 13.46 -7.79
N TYR A 68 0.84 14.03 -7.35
CA TYR A 68 0.71 14.59 -6.01
C TYR A 68 0.94 13.52 -4.94
N LEU A 69 0.55 12.25 -5.17
CA LEU A 69 0.83 11.17 -4.23
C LEU A 69 2.32 10.86 -4.14
N ILE A 70 3.07 10.97 -5.25
CA ILE A 70 4.51 10.75 -5.27
C ILE A 70 5.20 11.84 -4.46
N TYR A 71 4.82 13.10 -4.69
CA TYR A 71 5.37 14.23 -3.93
C TYR A 71 5.03 14.11 -2.44
N ALA A 72 3.78 13.83 -2.10
CA ALA A 72 3.36 13.63 -0.71
C ALA A 72 4.13 12.47 -0.06
N ALA A 73 4.30 11.34 -0.74
CA ALA A 73 5.04 10.20 -0.19
C ALA A 73 6.51 10.54 0.11
N LYS A 74 7.13 11.45 -0.63
CA LYS A 74 8.51 11.90 -0.40
C LYS A 74 8.64 12.91 0.74
N PHE A 75 7.75 13.91 0.78
CA PHE A 75 7.93 15.11 1.61
C PHE A 75 6.88 15.30 2.71
N ALA A 76 5.72 14.66 2.62
CA ALA A 76 4.64 14.70 3.60
C ALA A 76 4.03 13.29 3.83
N PRO A 77 4.82 12.31 4.30
CA PRO A 77 4.49 10.88 4.21
C PRO A 77 3.38 10.42 5.15
N LEU A 78 2.92 11.23 6.10
CA LEU A 78 1.93 10.83 7.11
C LEU A 78 0.67 10.24 6.49
N PHE A 79 -0.01 11.01 5.63
CA PHE A 79 -1.24 10.55 4.98
C PHE A 79 -0.99 9.44 3.94
N PRO A 80 0.07 9.50 3.11
CA PRO A 80 0.45 8.39 2.25
C PRO A 80 0.68 7.07 3.01
N VAL A 81 1.27 7.12 4.21
CA VAL A 81 1.47 5.93 5.07
C VAL A 81 0.14 5.40 5.57
N ILE A 82 -0.76 6.26 6.06
CA ILE A 82 -2.11 5.84 6.48
C ILE A 82 -2.88 5.24 5.30
N MET A 83 -2.78 5.86 4.12
CA MET A 83 -3.36 5.39 2.87
C MET A 83 -2.82 4.01 2.48
N PHE A 84 -1.51 3.81 2.57
CA PHE A 84 -0.89 2.51 2.32
C PHE A 84 -1.39 1.44 3.32
N VAL A 85 -1.33 1.72 4.63
CA VAL A 85 -1.73 0.73 5.65
C VAL A 85 -3.21 0.35 5.50
N SER A 86 -4.08 1.34 5.31
CA SER A 86 -5.52 1.11 5.15
C SER A 86 -5.86 0.36 3.86
N SER A 87 -5.27 0.76 2.71
CA SER A 87 -5.42 0.01 1.45
C SER A 87 -4.88 -1.41 1.55
N PHE A 88 -3.78 -1.61 2.28
CA PHE A 88 -3.20 -2.94 2.46
C PHE A 88 -4.10 -3.85 3.29
N ILE A 89 -4.71 -3.33 4.36
CA ILE A 89 -5.72 -4.07 5.13
C ILE A 89 -6.90 -4.46 4.24
N LEU A 90 -7.41 -3.53 3.42
CA LEU A 90 -8.50 -3.82 2.48
C LEU A 90 -8.10 -4.92 1.48
N LEU A 91 -6.89 -4.84 0.91
CA LEU A 91 -6.37 -5.83 -0.03
C LEU A 91 -6.25 -7.22 0.61
N LEU A 92 -5.71 -7.33 1.83
CA LEU A 92 -5.62 -8.61 2.53
C LEU A 92 -7.01 -9.16 2.88
N GLN A 93 -7.95 -8.29 3.26
CA GLN A 93 -9.33 -8.68 3.55
C GLN A 93 -10.04 -9.21 2.29
N LEU A 94 -9.93 -8.51 1.17
CA LEU A 94 -10.48 -8.92 -0.12
C LEU A 94 -9.87 -10.24 -0.60
N ALA A 95 -8.55 -10.40 -0.47
CA ALA A 95 -7.87 -11.66 -0.78
C ALA A 95 -8.36 -12.80 0.11
N SER A 96 -8.57 -12.54 1.40
CA SER A 96 -9.12 -13.53 2.31
C SER A 96 -10.52 -13.97 1.90
N TRP A 97 -11.34 -13.06 1.36
CA TRP A 97 -12.71 -13.30 0.88
C TRP A 97 -12.74 -14.08 -0.44
N ILE A 98 -11.90 -13.72 -1.41
CA ILE A 98 -11.85 -14.38 -2.72
C ILE A 98 -11.29 -15.81 -2.60
N PHE A 99 -10.25 -16.00 -1.77
CA PHE A 99 -9.58 -17.30 -1.58
C PHE A 99 -10.11 -18.08 -0.35
N ARG A 100 -11.31 -17.76 0.17
CA ARG A 100 -11.86 -18.43 1.37
C ARG A 100 -11.84 -19.96 1.27
N LYS A 101 -12.10 -20.49 0.08
CA LYS A 101 -12.18 -21.93 -0.24
C LYS A 101 -10.83 -22.59 -0.51
N ASN A 102 -9.82 -21.83 -0.92
CA ASN A 102 -8.49 -22.35 -1.26
C ASN A 102 -7.41 -21.70 -0.39
N LYS A 103 -7.14 -22.34 0.75
CA LYS A 103 -6.16 -21.85 1.74
C LYS A 103 -4.73 -21.87 1.22
N ILE A 104 -4.41 -22.78 0.30
CA ILE A 104 -3.11 -22.84 -0.37
C ILE A 104 -2.94 -21.60 -1.25
N ALA A 105 -3.93 -21.28 -2.09
CA ALA A 105 -3.89 -20.07 -2.92
C ALA A 105 -3.78 -18.79 -2.10
N LEU A 106 -4.50 -18.69 -0.97
CA LEU A 106 -4.38 -17.56 -0.05
C LEU A 106 -2.97 -17.45 0.56
N SER A 107 -2.35 -18.59 0.91
CA SER A 107 -0.99 -18.62 1.44
C SER A 107 0.03 -18.16 0.39
N VAL A 108 -0.11 -18.64 -0.85
CA VAL A 108 0.72 -18.19 -1.99
C VAL A 108 0.54 -16.70 -2.24
N PHE A 109 -0.69 -16.18 -2.16
CA PHE A 109 -0.95 -14.74 -2.30
C PHE A 109 -0.18 -13.92 -1.25
N TYR A 110 -0.19 -14.32 0.02
CA TYR A 110 0.58 -13.63 1.06
C TYR A 110 2.09 -13.69 0.81
N LEU A 111 2.62 -14.81 0.32
CA LEU A 111 4.04 -14.93 -0.04
C LEU A 111 4.41 -14.00 -1.20
N VAL A 112 3.60 -13.96 -2.25
CA VAL A 112 3.83 -13.07 -3.41
C VAL A 112 3.78 -11.61 -2.97
N CYS A 113 2.78 -11.20 -2.19
CA CYS A 113 2.71 -9.86 -1.63
C CYS A 113 3.92 -9.54 -0.73
N GLY A 114 4.34 -10.46 0.13
CA GLY A 114 5.47 -10.28 1.02
C GLY A 114 6.79 -10.10 0.27
N VAL A 115 7.05 -10.94 -0.75
CA VAL A 115 8.21 -10.80 -1.64
C VAL A 115 8.17 -9.48 -2.40
N GLY A 116 7.00 -9.09 -2.93
CA GLY A 116 6.83 -7.80 -3.60
C GLY A 116 7.19 -6.62 -2.70
N LEU A 117 6.75 -6.64 -1.44
CA LEU A 117 7.10 -5.61 -0.46
C LEU A 117 8.61 -5.59 -0.15
N PHE A 118 9.27 -6.74 -0.05
CA PHE A 118 10.73 -6.78 0.12
C PHE A 118 11.47 -6.15 -1.06
N VAL A 119 11.05 -6.45 -2.28
CA VAL A 119 11.64 -5.85 -3.48
C VAL A 119 11.48 -4.33 -3.44
N MET A 120 10.26 -3.83 -3.16
CA MET A 120 10.00 -2.39 -3.06
C MET A 120 10.79 -1.72 -1.93
N SER A 121 10.96 -2.40 -0.79
CA SER A 121 11.80 -1.92 0.31
C SER A 121 13.26 -1.69 -0.15
N GLY A 122 13.82 -2.65 -0.88
CA GLY A 122 15.17 -2.55 -1.45
C GLY A 122 15.31 -1.42 -2.47
N VAL A 123 14.27 -1.14 -3.26
CA VAL A 123 14.28 -0.01 -4.22
C VAL A 123 14.31 1.34 -3.50
N PHE A 124 13.62 1.48 -2.37
CA PHE A 124 13.49 2.76 -1.67
C PHE A 124 14.57 3.03 -0.62
N ILE A 125 15.35 2.03 -0.21
CA ILE A 125 16.34 2.18 0.87
C ILE A 125 17.46 3.18 0.54
N SER A 126 17.82 3.31 -0.74
CA SER A 126 18.84 4.24 -1.21
C SER A 126 18.30 5.64 -1.53
N SER A 127 17.01 5.90 -1.27
CA SER A 127 16.39 7.17 -1.58
C SER A 127 16.92 8.29 -0.66
N PRO A 128 17.20 9.50 -1.20
CA PRO A 128 17.63 10.63 -0.41
C PRO A 128 16.49 11.29 0.40
N THR A 129 15.23 10.92 0.15
CA THR A 129 14.08 11.54 0.83
C THR A 129 13.65 10.76 2.07
N ALA A 130 13.41 11.47 3.16
CA ALA A 130 13.00 10.87 4.43
C ALA A 130 11.69 10.08 4.30
N GLY A 131 10.73 10.56 3.50
CA GLY A 131 9.46 9.88 3.28
C GLY A 131 9.63 8.50 2.64
N LEU A 132 10.44 8.37 1.60
CA LEU A 132 10.69 7.07 0.95
C LEU A 132 11.51 6.12 1.84
N GLN A 133 12.40 6.63 2.69
CA GLN A 133 13.06 5.82 3.71
C GLN A 133 12.06 5.24 4.71
N ILE A 134 11.09 6.03 5.17
CA ILE A 134 10.00 5.54 6.04
C ILE A 134 9.21 4.42 5.32
N PHE A 135 8.85 4.62 4.05
CA PHE A 135 8.19 3.59 3.25
C PHE A 135 9.04 2.32 3.11
N SER A 136 10.35 2.44 2.93
CA SER A 136 11.26 1.29 2.86
C SER A 136 11.19 0.43 4.12
N TRP A 137 11.19 1.03 5.30
CA TRP A 137 11.07 0.31 6.58
C TRP A 137 9.69 -0.32 6.77
N ILE A 138 8.62 0.40 6.44
CA ILE A 138 7.25 -0.13 6.52
C ILE A 138 7.11 -1.35 5.61
N PHE A 139 7.59 -1.26 4.36
CA PHE A 139 7.54 -2.37 3.41
C PHE A 139 8.38 -3.56 3.87
N PHE A 140 9.56 -3.32 4.46
CA PHE A 140 10.39 -4.38 5.02
C PHE A 140 9.64 -5.14 6.12
N VAL A 141 9.11 -4.42 7.11
CA VAL A 141 8.39 -5.03 8.26
C VAL A 141 7.14 -5.76 7.80
N CYS A 142 6.31 -5.14 6.96
CA CYS A 142 5.10 -5.76 6.42
C CYS A 142 5.45 -7.00 5.55
N GLY A 143 6.54 -6.94 4.78
CA GLY A 143 7.05 -8.04 3.97
C GLY A 143 7.45 -9.23 4.82
N VAL A 144 8.24 -9.02 5.88
CA VAL A 144 8.62 -10.08 6.85
C VAL A 144 7.37 -10.73 7.43
N VAL A 145 6.43 -9.93 7.94
CA VAL A 145 5.21 -10.44 8.60
C VAL A 145 4.40 -11.30 7.63
N LEU A 146 4.22 -10.87 6.38
CA LEU A 146 3.48 -11.64 5.39
C LEU A 146 4.17 -12.91 4.95
N VAL A 147 5.50 -12.90 4.80
CA VAL A 147 6.25 -14.11 4.45
C VAL A 147 6.14 -15.14 5.57
N VAL A 148 6.33 -14.72 6.83
CA VAL A 148 6.19 -15.62 7.99
C VAL A 148 4.76 -16.18 8.07
N PHE A 149 3.74 -15.33 7.90
CA PHE A 149 2.35 -15.77 7.93
C PHE A 149 2.01 -16.72 6.77
N GLY A 150 2.47 -16.41 5.56
CA GLY A 150 2.26 -17.24 4.37
C GLY A 150 2.96 -18.60 4.45
N VAL A 151 4.20 -18.66 4.97
CA VAL A 151 4.92 -19.93 5.16
C VAL A 151 4.23 -20.78 6.22
N THR A 152 3.88 -20.19 7.37
CA THR A 152 3.24 -20.93 8.47
C THR A 152 1.85 -21.46 8.06
N SER A 153 1.06 -20.68 7.32
CA SER A 153 -0.22 -21.13 6.80
C SER A 153 -0.06 -22.24 5.76
N LEU A 154 0.91 -22.12 4.85
CA LEU A 154 1.19 -23.16 3.85
C LEU A 154 1.62 -24.49 4.48
N VAL A 155 2.52 -24.44 5.46
CA VAL A 155 3.00 -25.64 6.18
C VAL A 155 1.85 -26.31 6.93
N LYS A 156 0.97 -25.53 7.56
CA LYS A 156 -0.20 -26.06 8.26
C LYS A 156 -1.15 -26.79 7.32
N GLU A 157 -1.47 -26.20 6.18
CA GLU A 157 -2.36 -26.83 5.20
C GLU A 157 -1.72 -28.08 4.58
N ARG A 158 -0.41 -28.07 4.29
CA ARG A 158 0.31 -29.25 3.77
C ARG A 158 0.31 -30.42 4.75
N LYS A 159 0.46 -30.16 6.06
CA LYS A 159 0.41 -31.20 7.10
C LYS A 159 -0.99 -31.74 7.36
N GLY A 160 -2.05 -30.99 7.02
CA GLY A 160 -3.44 -31.45 7.15
C GLY A 160 -3.95 -32.26 5.95
N VAL A 161 -3.19 -32.28 4.85
CA VAL A 161 -3.51 -33.05 3.63
C VAL A 161 -2.80 -34.41 3.60
N VAL A 162 -1.78 -34.60 4.46
CA VAL A 162 -1.07 -35.88 4.66
C VAL A 162 -1.65 -36.60 5.87
#